data_AF-A0AAW7U4I8-F1
#
_entry.id   AF-A0AAW7U4I8-F1
#
_cell.length_a   1.000
_cell.length_b   1.000
_cell.length_c   1.000
_cell.angle_alpha   90.00
_cell.angle_beta   90.00
_cell.angle_gamma   90.00
#
_symmetry.space_group_name_H-M   'P 1'
#
loop_
_entity.id
_entity.type
_entity.pdbx_description
1 polymer ?
#
loop_
_entity_poly.entity_id
_entity_poly.type
_entity_poly.pdbx_seq_one_letter_code
_entity_poly.pdbx_strand_id
1 'polypeptide(L)'
;MADINKEIVRLFQSFGTAYRVADLFRDFIEVTAIVLINQYAFDDKWEHRENRYHEIRKQYAESDFKRFAEILGLLIVETHSHREQGLFADILGCLYMDLGLGNPNSGQYFTPYNISKLMAAIVNQDLAEKLKTEPFVSVLEPTCGSGANVIAFADKVSELGYTPA
;
A
#
# COMPACT_ATOMS: atom_id res chain seq x y z
N MET A 1 -6.82 -13.25 -17.05
CA MET A 1 -5.64 -12.86 -16.24
C MET A 1 -5.76 -13.53 -14.90
N ALA A 2 -4.67 -14.08 -14.36
CA ALA A 2 -4.66 -14.54 -12.98
C ALA A 2 -4.95 -13.33 -12.07
N ASP A 3 -5.77 -13.53 -11.05
CA ASP A 3 -6.05 -12.52 -10.04
C ASP A 3 -4.79 -12.39 -9.16
N ILE A 4 -3.97 -11.37 -9.41
CA ILE A 4 -2.65 -11.20 -8.78
C ILE A 4 -2.79 -11.06 -7.27
N ASN A 5 -3.82 -10.36 -6.80
CA ASN A 5 -4.13 -10.27 -5.37
C ASN A 5 -4.33 -11.67 -4.77
N LYS A 6 -5.17 -12.53 -5.38
CA LYS A 6 -5.35 -13.91 -4.89
C LYS A 6 -4.05 -14.71 -4.86
N GLU A 7 -3.15 -14.47 -5.80
CA GLU A 7 -1.85 -15.14 -5.82
C GLU A 7 -0.95 -14.65 -4.68
N ILE A 8 -0.92 -13.35 -4.40
CA ILE A 8 -0.21 -12.80 -3.25
C ILE A 8 -0.76 -13.40 -1.94
N VAL A 9 -2.09 -13.46 -1.79
CA VAL A 9 -2.73 -14.06 -0.60
C VAL A 9 -2.33 -15.52 -0.44
N ARG A 10 -2.27 -16.30 -1.52
CA ARG A 10 -1.79 -17.69 -1.49
C ARG A 10 -0.33 -17.78 -1.06
N LEU A 11 0.53 -16.89 -1.54
CA LEU A 11 1.94 -16.88 -1.12
C LEU A 11 2.06 -16.61 0.39
N PHE A 12 1.32 -15.65 0.94
CA PHE A 12 1.26 -15.43 2.39
C PHE A 12 0.78 -16.66 3.17
N GLN A 13 -0.26 -17.34 2.68
CA GLN A 13 -0.77 -18.57 3.30
C GLN A 13 0.22 -19.75 3.20
N SER A 14 1.10 -19.74 2.19
CA SER A 14 2.09 -20.81 1.96
C SER A 14 3.26 -20.83 2.96
N PHE A 15 3.42 -19.77 3.76
CA PHE A 15 4.36 -19.76 4.91
C PHE A 15 3.96 -20.77 6.00
N GLY A 16 2.74 -21.29 5.96
CA GLY A 16 2.25 -22.30 6.88
C GLY A 16 1.98 -21.76 8.28
N THR A 17 1.81 -22.66 9.25
CA THR A 17 1.40 -22.31 10.63
C THR A 17 2.54 -21.87 11.53
N ALA A 18 3.78 -21.86 11.03
CA ALA A 18 4.96 -21.48 11.81
C ALA A 18 4.99 -19.97 12.13
N TYR A 19 4.31 -19.15 11.32
CA TYR A 19 4.29 -17.70 11.45
C TYR A 19 2.85 -17.20 11.53
N ARG A 20 2.61 -16.15 12.30
CA ARG A 20 1.30 -15.47 12.29
C ARG A 20 1.22 -14.60 11.04
N VAL A 21 0.11 -14.67 10.31
CA VAL A 21 -0.10 -13.88 9.09
C VAL A 21 0.07 -12.38 9.33
N ALA A 22 -0.34 -11.89 10.49
CA ALA A 22 -0.14 -10.48 10.89
C ALA A 22 1.34 -10.09 11.02
N ASP A 23 2.17 -11.01 11.53
CA ASP A 23 3.62 -10.79 11.65
C ASP A 23 4.28 -10.82 10.28
N LEU A 24 3.88 -11.77 9.42
CA LEU A 24 4.34 -11.85 8.03
C LEU A 24 4.04 -10.57 7.26
N PHE A 25 2.80 -10.07 7.35
CA PHE A 25 2.40 -8.86 6.64
C PHE A 25 3.18 -7.63 7.15
N ARG A 26 3.27 -7.45 8.47
CA ARG A 26 4.05 -6.35 9.06
C ARG A 26 5.51 -6.39 8.60
N ASP A 27 6.15 -7.54 8.73
CA ASP A 27 7.56 -7.70 8.42
C ASP A 27 7.80 -7.53 6.92
N PHE A 28 6.91 -8.05 6.06
CA PHE A 28 6.92 -7.82 4.61
C PHE A 28 6.88 -6.34 4.26
N ILE A 29 5.97 -5.57 4.88
CA ILE A 29 5.85 -4.13 4.64
C ILE A 29 7.12 -3.41 5.10
N GLU A 30 7.65 -3.75 6.28
CA GLU A 30 8.85 -3.12 6.83
C GLU A 30 10.09 -3.39 5.96
N VAL A 31 10.35 -4.65 5.58
CA VAL A 31 11.51 -4.96 4.71
C VAL A 31 11.35 -4.34 3.33
N THR A 32 10.14 -4.30 2.78
CA THR A 32 9.87 -3.64 1.50
C THR A 32 10.16 -2.14 1.57
N ALA A 33 9.68 -1.47 2.62
CA ALA A 33 9.95 -0.05 2.84
C ALA A 33 11.45 0.23 3.00
N ILE A 34 12.16 -0.61 3.76
CA ILE A 34 13.61 -0.50 3.93
C ILE A 34 14.32 -0.64 2.58
N VAL A 35 14.02 -1.68 1.80
CA VAL A 35 14.65 -1.92 0.50
C VAL A 35 14.44 -0.74 -0.44
N LEU A 36 13.20 -0.20 -0.51
CA LEU A 36 12.90 0.94 -1.35
C LEU A 36 13.64 2.20 -0.89
N ILE A 37 13.63 2.53 0.40
CA ILE A 37 14.28 3.74 0.91
C ILE A 37 15.80 3.66 0.76
N ASN A 38 16.41 2.52 1.10
CA ASN A 38 17.87 2.34 1.02
C ASN A 38 18.43 2.37 -0.41
N GLN A 39 17.59 2.18 -1.43
CA GLN A 39 18.01 2.37 -2.82
C GLN A 39 18.23 3.85 -3.21
N TYR A 40 17.58 4.78 -2.52
CA TYR A 40 17.59 6.21 -2.90
C TYR A 40 18.15 7.14 -1.82
N ALA A 41 18.06 6.76 -0.54
CA ALA A 41 18.47 7.59 0.59
C ALA A 41 19.77 7.10 1.22
N PHE A 42 20.90 7.66 0.78
CA PHE A 42 22.24 7.39 1.33
C PHE A 42 22.58 8.36 2.47
N ASP A 43 21.74 8.39 3.49
CA ASP A 43 21.88 9.23 4.69
C ASP A 43 22.55 8.46 5.85
N ASP A 44 22.72 9.14 6.98
CA ASP A 44 23.26 8.57 8.22
C ASP A 44 22.39 7.45 8.82
N LYS A 45 21.14 7.27 8.33
CA LYS A 45 20.21 6.23 8.76
C LYS A 45 20.27 4.97 7.89
N TRP A 46 21.00 5.00 6.77
CA TRP A 46 21.08 3.88 5.82
C TRP A 46 21.50 2.57 6.50
N GLU A 47 22.59 2.60 7.28
CA GLU A 47 23.12 1.42 7.97
C GLU A 47 22.15 0.92 9.06
N HIS A 48 21.46 1.82 9.75
CA HIS A 48 20.43 1.44 10.71
C HIS A 48 19.27 0.69 10.05
N ARG A 49 18.78 1.18 8.90
CA ARG A 49 17.73 0.51 8.12
C ARG A 49 18.21 -0.85 7.60
N GLU A 50 19.45 -0.95 7.11
CA GLU A 50 20.02 -2.20 6.60
C GLU A 50 20.17 -3.26 7.71
N ASN A 51 20.63 -2.85 8.89
CA ASN A 51 20.70 -3.73 10.05
C ASN A 51 19.31 -4.24 10.44
N ARG A 52 18.28 -3.38 10.44
CA ARG A 52 16.89 -3.76 10.71
C ARG A 52 16.36 -4.78 9.70
N TYR A 53 16.68 -4.63 8.42
CA TYR A 53 16.35 -5.64 7.39
C TYR A 53 16.96 -7.00 7.74
N HIS A 54 18.23 -7.05 8.12
CA HIS A 54 18.89 -8.30 8.47
C HIS A 54 18.38 -8.92 9.78
N GLU A 55 17.97 -8.12 10.75
CA GLU A 55 17.30 -8.60 11.97
C GLU A 55 15.99 -9.32 11.66
N ILE A 56 15.17 -8.75 10.77
CA ILE A 56 13.93 -9.38 10.31
C ILE A 56 14.24 -10.65 9.53
N ARG A 57 15.17 -10.58 8.55
CA ARG A 57 15.57 -11.74 7.72
C ARG A 57 15.96 -12.97 8.55
N LYS A 58 16.68 -12.77 9.66
CA LYS A 58 17.16 -13.86 10.52
C LYS A 58 16.03 -14.65 11.20
N GLN A 59 14.80 -14.12 11.23
CA GLN A 59 13.64 -14.79 11.82
C GLN A 59 13.02 -15.85 10.89
N TYR A 60 13.43 -15.88 9.62
CA TYR A 60 12.84 -16.71 8.58
C TYR A 60 13.86 -17.70 8.01
N ALA A 61 13.39 -18.90 7.64
CA ALA A 61 14.18 -19.78 6.79
C ALA A 61 14.44 -19.12 5.43
N GLU A 62 15.59 -19.38 4.80
CA GLU A 62 15.95 -18.72 3.54
C GLU A 62 14.90 -18.94 2.43
N SER A 63 14.33 -20.15 2.35
CA SER A 63 13.25 -20.48 1.43
C SER A 63 11.97 -19.66 1.67
N ASP A 64 11.67 -19.36 2.94
CA ASP A 64 10.49 -18.58 3.32
C ASP A 64 10.72 -17.09 3.03
N PHE A 65 11.90 -16.59 3.39
CA PHE A 65 12.24 -15.20 3.15
C PHE A 65 12.28 -14.84 1.65
N LYS A 66 12.67 -15.78 0.77
CA LYS A 66 12.61 -15.59 -0.69
C LYS A 66 11.19 -15.30 -1.19
N ARG A 67 10.15 -15.81 -0.53
CA ARG A 67 8.75 -15.51 -0.90
C ARG A 67 8.39 -14.04 -0.71
N PHE A 68 9.04 -13.31 0.21
CA PHE A 68 8.83 -11.86 0.30
C PHE A 68 9.26 -11.13 -0.98
N ALA A 69 10.33 -11.58 -1.64
CA ALA A 69 10.74 -11.02 -2.92
C ALA A 69 9.73 -11.35 -4.04
N GLU A 70 9.16 -12.55 -4.03
CA GLU A 70 8.11 -12.94 -4.97
C GLU A 70 6.83 -12.10 -4.78
N ILE A 71 6.40 -11.93 -3.53
CA ILE A 71 5.25 -11.08 -3.18
C ILE A 71 5.50 -9.62 -3.61
N LEU A 72 6.69 -9.09 -3.37
CA LEU A 72 7.05 -7.73 -3.81
C LEU A 72 7.00 -7.61 -5.34
N GLY A 73 7.48 -8.61 -6.06
CA GLY A 73 7.40 -8.65 -7.52
C GLY A 73 5.95 -8.60 -8.02
N LEU A 74 5.07 -9.41 -7.44
CA LEU A 74 3.64 -9.39 -7.79
C LEU A 74 2.97 -8.05 -7.42
N LEU A 75 3.31 -7.47 -6.28
CA LEU A 75 2.79 -6.18 -5.86
C LEU A 75 3.19 -5.06 -6.84
N ILE A 76 4.43 -5.07 -7.33
CA ILE A 76 4.92 -4.12 -8.34
C ILE A 76 4.15 -4.30 -9.66
N VAL A 77 3.96 -5.54 -10.11
CA VAL A 77 3.19 -5.83 -11.33
C VAL A 77 1.75 -5.33 -11.21
N GLU A 78 1.08 -5.61 -10.10
CA GLU A 78 -0.29 -5.16 -9.86
C GLU A 78 -0.39 -3.63 -9.83
N THR A 79 0.54 -2.98 -9.13
CA THR A 79 0.61 -1.51 -9.04
C THR A 79 0.84 -0.88 -10.40
N HIS A 80 1.73 -1.46 -11.21
CA HIS A 80 2.01 -0.95 -12.55
C HIS A 80 0.80 -1.11 -13.47
N SER A 81 0.14 -2.27 -13.44
CA SER A 81 -1.05 -2.54 -14.25
C SER A 81 -2.20 -1.59 -13.93
N HIS A 82 -2.42 -1.27 -12.65
CA HIS A 82 -3.40 -0.27 -12.23
C HIS A 82 -3.05 1.12 -12.76
N ARG A 83 -1.77 1.52 -12.63
CA ARG A 83 -1.28 2.81 -13.11
C ARG A 83 -1.42 2.98 -14.62
N GLU A 84 -1.12 1.95 -15.42
CA GLU A 84 -1.30 1.97 -16.89
C GLU A 84 -2.76 2.17 -17.29
N GLN A 85 -3.69 1.70 -16.47
CA GLN A 85 -5.14 1.88 -16.67
C GLN A 85 -5.66 3.21 -16.10
N GLY A 86 -4.79 4.04 -15.51
CA GLY A 86 -5.18 5.28 -14.84
C GLY A 86 -5.99 5.05 -13.57
N LEU A 87 -5.91 3.85 -12.96
CA LEU A 87 -6.63 3.49 -11.75
C LEU A 87 -5.74 3.68 -10.54
N PHE A 88 -6.21 4.47 -9.56
CA PHE A 88 -5.62 4.48 -8.23
C PHE A 88 -6.38 3.46 -7.37
N ALA A 89 -5.65 2.61 -6.65
CA ALA A 89 -6.25 1.56 -5.83
C ALA A 89 -5.47 1.36 -4.54
N ASP A 90 -6.18 1.08 -3.46
CA ASP A 90 -5.60 0.68 -2.17
C ASP A 90 -5.26 -0.83 -2.20
N ILE A 91 -4.25 -1.20 -3.00
CA ILE A 91 -3.85 -2.61 -3.19
C ILE A 91 -3.44 -3.25 -1.86
N LEU A 92 -2.68 -2.52 -1.04
CA LEU A 92 -2.23 -3.00 0.27
C LEU A 92 -3.39 -3.11 1.28
N GLY A 93 -4.36 -2.19 1.24
CA GLY A 93 -5.57 -2.28 2.04
C GLY A 93 -6.45 -3.46 1.63
N CYS A 94 -6.62 -3.72 0.34
CA CYS A 94 -7.29 -4.93 -0.16
C CYS A 94 -6.60 -6.20 0.34
N LEU A 95 -5.28 -6.29 0.17
CA LEU A 95 -4.47 -7.41 0.67
C LEU A 95 -4.63 -7.61 2.18
N TYR A 96 -4.59 -6.52 2.96
CA TYR A 96 -4.77 -6.58 4.41
C TYR A 96 -6.13 -7.16 4.81
N MET A 97 -7.19 -6.77 4.08
CA MET A 97 -8.54 -7.27 4.29
C MET A 97 -8.71 -8.72 3.86
N ASP A 98 -8.15 -9.10 2.70
CA ASP A 98 -8.21 -10.47 2.17
C ASP A 98 -7.41 -11.46 3.05
N LEU A 99 -6.38 -10.98 3.74
CA LEU A 99 -5.64 -11.74 4.75
C LEU A 99 -6.36 -11.81 6.11
N GLY A 100 -7.52 -11.16 6.27
CA GLY A 100 -8.30 -11.17 7.50
C GLY A 100 -7.62 -10.48 8.68
N LEU A 101 -6.77 -9.49 8.42
CA LEU A 101 -5.95 -8.83 9.44
C LEU A 101 -6.70 -7.72 10.21
N GLY A 102 -7.91 -7.36 9.77
CA GLY A 102 -8.74 -6.37 10.43
C GLY A 102 -9.08 -6.73 11.87
N ASN A 103 -9.04 -5.74 12.75
CA ASN A 103 -9.43 -5.89 14.15
C ASN A 103 -10.63 -4.98 14.51
N PRO A 104 -11.87 -5.48 14.35
CA PRO A 104 -13.07 -4.71 14.71
C PRO A 104 -13.12 -4.33 16.19
N ASN A 105 -12.56 -5.16 17.06
CA ASN A 105 -12.56 -4.95 18.51
C ASN A 105 -11.64 -3.81 18.96
N SER A 106 -10.67 -3.42 18.13
CA SER A 106 -9.84 -2.22 18.37
C SER A 106 -10.41 -0.97 17.70
N GLY A 107 -11.64 -1.01 17.17
CA GLY A 107 -12.26 0.10 16.47
C GLY A 107 -11.67 0.38 15.08
N GLN A 108 -11.00 -0.61 14.48
CA GLN A 108 -10.49 -0.50 13.11
C GLN A 108 -11.63 -0.77 12.13
N TYR A 109 -12.05 0.27 11.40
CA TYR A 109 -13.04 0.16 10.34
C TYR A 109 -12.42 0.57 9.02
N PHE A 110 -12.56 -0.28 8.01
CA PHE A 110 -12.09 0.00 6.66
C PHE A 110 -13.23 0.59 5.84
N THR A 111 -13.00 1.78 5.31
CA THR A 111 -13.92 2.41 4.37
C THR A 111 -13.84 1.68 3.04
N PRO A 112 -14.94 1.08 2.54
CA PRO A 112 -14.94 0.48 1.21
C PRO A 112 -14.53 1.51 0.15
N TYR A 113 -13.66 1.15 -0.78
CA TYR A 113 -13.03 2.12 -1.68
C TYR A 113 -14.03 2.92 -2.53
N ASN A 114 -15.17 2.33 -2.91
CA ASN A 114 -16.25 3.03 -3.59
C ASN A 114 -16.87 4.15 -2.74
N ILE A 115 -16.92 4.00 -1.42
CA ILE A 115 -17.35 5.06 -0.50
C ILE A 115 -16.29 6.15 -0.40
N SER A 116 -15.00 5.79 -0.34
CA SER A 116 -13.91 6.77 -0.41
C SER A 116 -13.96 7.59 -1.70
N LYS A 117 -14.22 6.98 -2.86
CA LYS A 117 -14.41 7.69 -4.13
C LYS A 117 -15.62 8.62 -4.13
N LEU A 118 -16.74 8.16 -3.57
CA LEU A 118 -17.92 9.00 -3.41
C LEU A 118 -17.62 10.24 -2.56
N MET A 119 -16.95 10.06 -1.42
CA MET A 119 -16.56 11.17 -0.55
C MET A 119 -15.58 12.13 -1.26
N ALA A 120 -14.60 11.58 -1.98
CA ALA A 120 -13.67 12.38 -2.78
C ALA A 120 -14.41 13.23 -3.84
N ALA A 121 -15.42 12.68 -4.52
CA ALA A 121 -16.23 13.43 -5.48
C ALA A 121 -17.07 14.55 -4.82
N ILE A 122 -17.61 14.31 -3.63
CA ILE A 122 -18.46 15.29 -2.90
C ILE A 122 -17.64 16.46 -2.38
N VAL A 123 -16.48 16.19 -1.74
CA VAL A 123 -15.67 17.21 -1.06
C VAL A 123 -14.90 18.10 -2.04
N ASN A 124 -14.66 17.62 -3.26
CA ASN A 124 -13.73 18.23 -4.21
C ASN A 124 -14.43 18.74 -5.48
N GLN A 125 -15.64 19.28 -5.34
CA GLN A 125 -16.42 19.79 -6.47
C GLN A 125 -15.75 20.98 -7.19
N ASP A 126 -14.99 21.78 -6.45
CA ASP A 126 -14.25 22.94 -6.99
C ASP A 126 -12.80 22.62 -7.39
N LEU A 127 -12.38 21.36 -7.25
CA LEU A 127 -11.00 20.94 -7.48
C LEU A 127 -10.53 21.22 -8.91
N ALA A 128 -11.40 21.00 -9.90
CA ALA A 128 -11.09 21.29 -11.30
C ALA A 128 -10.84 22.79 -11.56
N GLU A 129 -11.53 23.68 -10.84
CA GLU A 129 -11.28 25.12 -10.95
C GLU A 129 -10.01 25.53 -10.21
N LYS A 130 -9.77 25.00 -9.00
CA LYS A 130 -8.54 25.26 -8.25
C LYS A 130 -7.29 24.85 -9.03
N LEU A 131 -7.28 23.65 -9.61
CA LEU A 131 -6.14 23.13 -10.37
C LEU A 131 -5.84 23.89 -11.68
N LYS A 132 -6.74 24.76 -12.16
CA LYS A 132 -6.43 25.66 -13.30
C LYS A 132 -5.56 26.84 -12.90
N THR A 133 -5.67 27.30 -11.66
CA THR A 133 -5.04 28.54 -11.19
C THR A 133 -3.96 28.31 -10.13
N GLU A 134 -4.04 27.21 -9.39
CA GLU A 134 -3.12 26.89 -8.30
C GLU A 134 -2.11 25.81 -8.74
N PRO A 135 -0.83 25.94 -8.35
CA PRO A 135 0.20 24.97 -8.72
C PRO A 135 0.06 23.62 -7.97
N PHE A 136 -0.66 23.62 -6.84
CA PHE A 136 -0.98 22.43 -6.05
C PHE A 136 -2.21 22.72 -5.18
N VAL A 137 -2.81 21.67 -4.64
CA VAL A 137 -3.90 21.75 -3.66
C VAL A 137 -3.49 21.00 -2.39
N SER A 138 -4.00 21.43 -1.24
CA SER A 138 -3.77 20.76 0.04
C SER A 138 -4.98 19.94 0.46
N VAL A 139 -4.74 18.73 0.96
CA VAL A 139 -5.76 17.85 1.53
C VAL A 139 -5.45 17.59 3.01
N LEU A 140 -6.49 17.58 3.84
CA LEU A 140 -6.41 17.21 5.25
C LEU A 140 -7.34 16.03 5.51
N GLU A 141 -6.77 14.92 5.97
CA GLU A 141 -7.54 13.76 6.45
C GLU A 141 -7.09 13.45 7.89
N PRO A 142 -7.80 13.97 8.91
CA PRO A 142 -7.35 13.91 10.31
C PRO A 142 -7.44 12.49 10.90
N THR A 143 -8.17 11.59 10.24
CA THR A 143 -8.38 10.20 10.64
C THR A 143 -7.95 9.24 9.55
N CYS A 144 -6.77 9.49 8.96
CA CYS A 144 -6.37 8.85 7.70
C CYS A 144 -6.27 7.33 7.76
N GLY A 145 -5.93 6.73 8.89
CA GLY A 145 -5.84 5.27 9.01
C GLY A 145 -4.91 4.69 7.93
N SER A 146 -5.44 3.80 7.08
CA SER A 146 -4.71 3.23 5.93
C SER A 146 -4.50 4.21 4.75
N GLY A 147 -5.11 5.39 4.79
CA GLY A 147 -4.99 6.41 3.75
C GLY A 147 -5.93 6.24 2.56
N ALA A 148 -6.90 5.30 2.61
CA ALA A 148 -7.81 5.02 1.49
C ALA A 148 -8.52 6.27 0.92
N ASN A 149 -8.92 7.21 1.78
CA ASN A 149 -9.53 8.48 1.35
C ASN A 149 -8.55 9.38 0.58
N VAL A 150 -7.26 9.38 0.95
CA VAL A 150 -6.22 10.15 0.26
C VAL A 150 -5.90 9.51 -1.10
N ILE A 151 -5.90 8.18 -1.19
CA ILE A 151 -5.76 7.46 -2.46
C ILE A 151 -6.96 7.77 -3.38
N ALA A 152 -8.19 7.79 -2.85
CA ALA A 152 -9.37 8.18 -3.63
C ALA A 152 -9.37 9.66 -4.05
N PHE A 153 -8.76 10.54 -3.25
CA PHE A 153 -8.52 11.92 -3.67
C PHE A 153 -7.53 12.00 -4.84
N ALA A 154 -6.42 11.25 -4.78
CA ALA A 154 -5.45 11.14 -5.87
C ALA A 154 -6.10 10.59 -7.16
N ASP A 155 -6.96 9.58 -7.02
CA ASP A 155 -7.79 9.05 -8.12
C ASP A 155 -8.58 10.19 -8.78
N LYS A 156 -9.24 11.01 -7.97
CA LYS A 156 -10.03 12.13 -8.47
C LYS A 156 -9.19 13.20 -9.19
N VAL A 157 -7.99 13.49 -8.70
CA VAL A 157 -7.04 14.40 -9.38
C VAL A 157 -6.64 13.83 -10.75
N SER A 158 -6.37 12.52 -10.82
CA SER A 158 -6.03 11.84 -12.06
C SER A 158 -7.18 11.81 -13.06
N GLU A 159 -8.43 11.59 -12.62
CA GLU A 159 -9.62 11.67 -13.49
C GLU A 159 -9.76 13.04 -14.16
N LEU A 160 -9.28 14.11 -13.52
CA LEU A 160 -9.29 15.47 -14.06
C LEU A 160 -8.13 15.75 -15.03
N GLY A 161 -7.26 14.76 -15.28
CA GLY A 161 -6.10 14.87 -16.17
C GLY A 161 -4.86 15.52 -15.55
N TYR A 162 -4.84 15.66 -14.22
CA TYR A 162 -3.70 16.20 -13.48
C TYR A 162 -2.90 15.07 -12.83
N THR A 163 -1.61 15.30 -12.60
CA THR A 163 -0.75 14.32 -11.91
C THR A 163 -0.92 14.48 -10.39
N PRO A 164 -1.44 13.46 -9.67
CA PRO A 164 -1.30 13.42 -8.22
C PRO A 164 0.16 13.12 -7.88
N ALA A 165 0.85 14.10 -7.30
CA ALA A 165 2.28 14.04 -6.95
C ALA A 165 2.47 14.17 -5.44
#